data_AF-A0A9D4KNT6-F1
#
_entry.id   AF-A0A9D4KNT6-F1
#
_cell.length_a   1.000
_cell.length_b   1.000
_cell.length_c   1.000
_cell.angle_alpha   90.00
_cell.angle_beta   90.00
_cell.angle_gamma   90.00
#
_symmetry.space_group_name_H-M   'P 1'
#
loop_
_entity.id
_entity.type
_entity.pdbx_description
1 polymer ?
#
loop_
_entity_poly.entity_id
_entity_poly.type
_entity_poly.pdbx_seq_one_letter_code
_entity_poly.pdbx_strand_id
1 'polypeptide(L)' 'MRRIFKNITSGHAFELIAEVEEGITGIKRNDTAEITYYNFREKFRFLEGEDNFKPGLVYTSYVSIVIDIHVV' A
#
# COMPACT_ATOMS: atom_id res chain seq x y z
N MET A 1 -12.47 20.26 8.41
CA MET A 1 -13.45 19.54 7.56
C MET A 1 -13.22 18.04 7.72
N ARG A 2 -14.21 17.27 8.19
CA ARG A 2 -14.17 15.81 8.30
C ARG A 2 -15.44 15.25 7.65
N ARG A 3 -15.31 14.89 6.37
CA ARG A 3 -16.31 14.33 5.45
C ARG A 3 -15.44 13.69 4.34
N ILE A 4 -15.60 12.48 3.81
CA ILE A 4 -16.61 11.43 3.79
C ILE A 4 -15.81 10.18 3.39
N PHE A 5 -15.74 9.13 4.21
CA PHE A 5 -15.23 7.84 3.75
C PHE A 5 -15.91 6.72 4.53
N LYS A 6 -17.23 6.63 4.44
CA LYS A 6 -18.02 5.69 5.25
C LYS A 6 -17.97 4.24 4.75
N ASN A 7 -17.30 3.94 3.63
CA ASN A 7 -17.26 2.62 2.99
C ASN A 7 -15.91 2.32 2.30
N ILE A 8 -14.77 2.83 2.79
CA ILE A 8 -13.48 2.38 2.26
C ILE A 8 -13.13 1.05 2.91
N THR A 9 -12.97 0.01 2.09
CA THR A 9 -12.41 -1.28 2.51
C THR A 9 -10.91 -1.34 2.24
N SER A 10 -10.20 -2.18 2.98
CA SER A 10 -8.78 -2.47 2.69
C SER A 10 -8.63 -2.97 1.25
N GLY A 11 -7.60 -2.48 0.54
CA GLY A 11 -7.37 -2.78 -0.88
C GLY A 11 -8.05 -1.83 -1.85
N HIS A 12 -8.72 -0.77 -1.36
CA HIS A 12 -9.29 0.25 -2.24
C HIS A 12 -8.20 1.19 -2.75
N ALA A 13 -8.12 1.36 -4.07
CA ALA A 13 -7.20 2.28 -4.72
C ALA A 13 -7.82 3.67 -4.85
N PHE A 14 -7.02 4.70 -4.61
CA PHE A 14 -7.35 6.09 -4.83
C PHE A 14 -6.39 6.68 -5.85
N GLU A 15 -6.92 7.46 -6.76
CA GLU A 15 -6.12 8.29 -7.65
C GLU A 15 -5.91 9.66 -6.99
N LEU A 16 -4.65 9.96 -6.68
CA LEU A 16 -4.21 11.27 -6.21
C LEU A 16 -3.82 12.10 -7.43
N ILE A 17 -4.53 13.20 -7.65
CA ILE A 17 -4.20 14.16 -8.72
C ILE A 17 -3.58 15.39 -8.05
N ALA A 18 -2.33 15.67 -8.38
CA ALA A 18 -1.62 16.87 -7.96
C ALA A 18 -1.49 17.84 -9.12
N GLU A 19 -1.98 19.07 -8.96
CA GLU A 19 -1.75 20.18 -9.89
C GLU A 19 -0.83 21.19 -9.21
N VAL A 20 0.29 21.50 -9.85
CA VAL A 20 1.28 22.48 -9.40
C VAL A 20 1.37 23.58 -10.44
N GLU A 21 1.31 24.84 -10.02
CA GLU A 21 1.48 26.00 -10.88
C GLU A 21 2.74 26.78 -10.45
N GLU A 22 3.66 27.00 -11.40
CA GLU A 22 4.81 27.88 -11.18
C GLU A 22 4.35 29.35 -11.12
N GLY A 23 4.59 30.01 -9.99
CA GLY A 23 4.07 31.37 -9.76
C GLY A 23 4.63 32.47 -10.66
N ILE A 24 5.82 32.31 -11.24
CA ILE A 24 6.44 33.35 -12.10
C ILE A 24 6.08 33.14 -13.57
N THR A 25 6.06 31.89 -14.03
CA THR A 25 5.86 31.52 -15.44
C THR A 25 4.41 31.16 -15.74
N GLY A 26 3.59 30.89 -14.71
CA GLY A 26 2.22 30.40 -14.83
C GLY A 26 2.13 28.97 -15.38
N ILE A 27 3.25 28.24 -15.45
CA ILE A 27 3.29 26.89 -16.01
C ILE A 27 2.62 25.93 -15.03
N LYS A 28 1.60 25.23 -15.52
CA LYS A 28 0.90 24.18 -14.78
C LYS A 28 1.47 22.82 -15.12
N ARG A 29 1.73 22.03 -14.08
CA ARG A 29 2.10 20.63 -14.19
C ARG A 29 1.16 19.80 -13.36
N ASN A 30 0.65 18.75 -13.99
CA ASN A 30 -0.30 17.83 -13.37
C ASN A 30 0.41 16.49 -13.28
N ASP A 31 0.34 15.84 -12.13
CA ASP A 31 0.83 14.48 -11.96
C ASP A 31 -0.21 13.66 -11.20
N THR A 32 -0.22 12.37 -11.48
CA THR A 32 -1.18 11.43 -10.92
C THR A 32 -0.47 10.27 -10.27
N ALA A 33 -0.84 9.94 -9.04
CA ALA A 33 -0.31 8.79 -8.32
C ALA A 33 -1.45 7.92 -7.79
N GLU A 34 -1.31 6.61 -7.91
CA GLU A 34 -2.24 5.66 -7.28
C GLU A 34 -1.77 5.34 -5.86
N ILE A 35 -2.67 5.49 -4.88
CA ILE A 35 -2.43 5.10 -3.49
C ILE A 35 -3.48 4.09 -3.05
N THR A 36 -3.03 2.98 -2.48
CA THR A 36 -3.94 1.95 -1.97
C THR A 36 -4.10 2.09 -0.47
N TYR A 37 -5.35 2.17 -0.01
CA TYR A 37 -5.65 2.16 1.41
C TYR A 37 -5.63 0.73 1.95
N TYR A 38 -4.97 0.55 3.09
CA TYR A 38 -4.98 -0.69 3.85
C TYR A 38 -5.50 -0.42 5.26
N ASN A 39 -6.36 -1.29 5.77
CA ASN A 39 -6.88 -1.21 7.15
C ASN A 39 -5.80 -1.51 8.19
N PHE A 40 -4.74 -2.21 7.77
CA PHE A 40 -3.62 -2.61 8.60
C PHE A 40 -2.36 -1.91 8.13
N ARG A 41 -1.52 -1.53 9.09
CA ARG A 41 -0.22 -0.91 8.80
C ARG A 41 0.82 -1.95 8.38
N GLU A 42 0.59 -3.19 8.79
CA GLU A 42 1.42 -4.34 8.55
C GLU A 42 1.06 -4.99 7.21
N LYS A 43 2.07 -5.22 6.37
CA LYS A 43 1.97 -6.08 5.20
C LYS A 43 2.57 -7.44 5.54
N PHE A 44 1.77 -8.48 5.43
CA PHE A 44 2.23 -9.85 5.59
C PHE A 44 2.66 -10.41 4.24
N ARG A 45 3.86 -10.98 4.18
CA ARG A 45 4.35 -11.71 3.01
C ARG A 45 4.77 -13.10 3.44
N PHE A 46 4.17 -14.12 2.85
CA PHE A 46 4.72 -15.47 2.93
C PHE A 46 6.05 -15.47 2.18
N LEU A 47 7.12 -15.84 2.87
CA LEU A 47 8.37 -16.17 2.20
C LEU A 47 8.16 -17.55 1.60
N GLU A 48 8.53 -17.72 0.33
CA GLU A 48 8.52 -19.03 -0.32
C GLU A 48 9.33 -19.99 0.56
N GLY A 49 8.64 -20.96 1.15
CA GLY A 49 9.28 -22.13 1.75
C GLY A 49 9.65 -23.11 0.65
N GLU A 50 10.31 -24.22 0.99
CA GLU A 50 10.51 -25.29 0.01
C GLU A 50 9.16 -25.68 -0.63
N ASP A 51 9.08 -25.64 -1.96
CA ASP A 51 7.87 -25.83 -2.79
C ASP A 51 7.18 -27.21 -2.63
N ASN A 52 7.66 -28.04 -1.71
CA ASN A 52 7.26 -29.42 -1.58
C ASN A 52 6.78 -29.72 -0.15
N PHE A 53 5.61 -29.21 0.20
CA PHE A 53 4.87 -29.72 1.35
C PHE A 53 4.65 -31.23 1.17
N LYS A 54 5.14 -32.03 2.13
CA LYS A 54 4.98 -33.49 2.13
C LYS A 54 4.07 -33.88 3.30
N PRO A 55 2.88 -34.44 3.03
CA PRO A 55 1.97 -34.91 4.07
C PRO A 55 2.68 -35.87 5.04
N GLY A 56 2.48 -35.67 6.35
CA GLY A 56 3.09 -36.50 7.39
C GLY A 56 4.51 -36.09 7.82
N LEU A 57 5.09 -35.04 7.21
CA LEU A 57 6.36 -34.46 7.64
C LEU A 57 6.15 -33.06 8.22
N VAL A 58 7.02 -32.66 9.15
CA VAL A 58 7.04 -31.31 9.70
C VAL A 58 7.42 -30.34 8.58
N TYR A 59 6.59 -29.33 8.38
CA TYR A 59 6.82 -28.28 7.39
C TYR A 59 7.09 -26.96 8.11
N THR A 60 8.13 -26.26 7.68
CA THR A 60 8.47 -24.94 8.21
C THR A 60 8.21 -23.89 7.14
N SER A 61 7.37 -22.91 7.45
CA SER A 61 7.17 -21.72 6.63
C SER A 61 7.55 -20.48 7.41
N TYR A 62 7.93 -19.44 6.67
CA TYR A 62 8.30 -18.16 7.25
C TYR A 62 7.32 -17.08 6.78
N VAL A 63 6.84 -16.29 7.73
CA VAL A 63 6.02 -15.11 7.46
C VAL A 63 6.88 -13.89 7.75
N SER A 64 7.05 -13.03 6.75
CA SER A 64 7.66 -11.72 6.91
C SER A 64 6.58 -10.67 7.16
N ILE A 65 6.82 -9.80 8.14
CA ILE A 65 5.98 -8.67 8.47
C ILE A 65 6.74 -7.41 8.06
N VAL A 66 6.22 -6.70 7.06
CA VAL A 66 6.77 -5.41 6.62
C VAL A 66 5.91 -4.31 7.21
N ILE A 67 6.52 -3.46 8.03
CA ILE A 67 5.86 -2.29 8.61
C ILE A 67 6.32 -1.08 7.80
N ASP A 68 5.40 -0.45 7.07
CA ASP A 68 5.68 0.82 6.41
C ASP A 68 5.74 1.93 7.48
N ILE A 69 6.96 2.31 7.87
CA ILE A 69 7.22 3.45 8.74
C ILE A 69 7.28 4.69 7.86
N HIS A 70 6.20 5.47 7.84
CA HIS A 70 6.27 6.85 7.34
C HIS A 70 7.07 7.68 8.34
N VAL A 71 8.27 8.12 7.93
CA VAL A 71 9.02 9.16 8.64
C VAL A 71 8.39 10.49 8.24
N VAL A 72 7.85 11.20 9.24
CA VAL A 72 7.26 12.54 9.10
C VAL A 72 8.37 13.58 9.18
#